data_AF-A0AAV9AZ82-F1
#
_entry.id   AF-A0AAV9AZ82-F1
#
_cell.length_a   1.000
_cell.length_b   1.000
_cell.length_c   1.000
_cell.angle_alpha   90.00
_cell.angle_beta   90.00
_cell.angle_gamma   90.00
#
_symmetry.space_group_name_H-M   'P 1'
#
loop_
_entity.id
_entity.type
_entity.pdbx_description
1 polymer ?
#
loop_
_entity_poly.entity_id
_entity_poly.type
_entity_poly.pdbx_seq_one_letter_code
_entity_poly.pdbx_strand_id
1 'polypeptide(L)'
;MGSKLVLQGYRNATASEKLASDWPQTMQIVRLISQDHMNNKQYNGKADFLVFRTLNHHGFLAQLQEKKLCAVIQLPSQTLLLSVSDKAGRLIGMLFPGEK
;
A
#
# COMPACT_ATOMS: atom_id res chain seq x y z
N MET A 1 3.95 15.18 17.83
CA MET A 1 4.24 15.54 16.42
C MET A 1 3.96 14.30 15.57
N GLY A 2 2.78 14.22 14.94
CA GLY A 2 2.42 13.09 14.09
C GLY A 2 3.11 13.22 12.74
N SER A 3 4.01 12.30 12.42
CA SER A 3 4.80 12.37 11.21
C SER A 3 3.97 11.85 10.01
N LYS A 4 3.59 12.76 9.11
CA LYS A 4 2.73 12.49 7.95
C LYS A 4 3.57 11.89 6.81
N LEU A 5 3.21 10.69 6.36
CA LEU A 5 3.78 10.09 5.15
C LEU A 5 3.01 10.62 3.93
N VAL A 6 3.73 11.09 2.90
CA VAL A 6 3.12 11.59 1.65
C VAL A 6 3.52 10.69 0.50
N LEU A 7 2.52 10.05 -0.10
CA LEU A 7 2.69 9.09 -1.18
C LEU A 7 1.98 9.55 -2.43
N GLN A 8 2.61 9.38 -3.59
CA GLN A 8 2.01 9.54 -4.89
C GLN A 8 1.69 8.17 -5.48
N GLY A 9 0.40 7.87 -5.66
CA GLY A 9 -0.07 6.61 -6.22
C GLY A 9 -0.13 6.65 -7.76
N TYR A 10 0.35 5.58 -8.38
CA TYR A 10 0.25 5.32 -9.81
C TYR A 10 -0.61 4.07 -9.99
N ARG A 11 -1.70 4.23 -10.72
CA ARG A 11 -2.55 3.12 -11.15
C ARG A 11 -2.04 2.55 -12.47
N ASN A 12 -2.26 1.26 -12.68
CA ASN A 12 -2.07 0.68 -14.01
C ASN A 12 -3.11 1.28 -14.97
N ALA A 13 -2.79 1.39 -16.26
CA ALA A 13 -3.70 1.90 -17.29
C ALA A 13 -5.00 1.08 -17.38
N THR A 14 -4.93 -0.20 -17.04
CA THR A 14 -6.07 -1.12 -17.01
C THR A 14 -6.88 -1.06 -15.71
N ALA A 15 -6.38 -0.39 -14.66
CA ALA A 15 -7.07 -0.28 -13.38
C ALA A 15 -8.14 0.80 -13.43
N SER A 16 -9.29 0.54 -12.79
CA SER A 16 -10.46 1.42 -12.80
C SER A 16 -10.12 2.85 -12.37
N GLU A 17 -10.69 3.85 -13.04
CA GLU A 17 -10.60 5.26 -12.61
C GLU A 17 -11.24 5.49 -11.24
N LYS A 18 -12.21 4.66 -10.88
CA LYS A 18 -12.92 4.73 -9.59
C LYS A 18 -12.20 4.03 -8.45
N LEU A 19 -11.05 3.41 -8.71
CA LEU A 19 -10.34 2.58 -7.74
C LEU A 19 -10.01 3.34 -6.44
N ALA A 20 -9.68 4.62 -6.57
CA ALA A 20 -9.33 5.50 -5.46
C ALA A 20 -10.37 6.59 -5.18
N SER A 21 -11.59 6.49 -5.72
CA SER A 21 -12.62 7.53 -5.56
C SER A 21 -13.12 7.65 -4.12
N ASP A 22 -13.22 6.53 -3.39
CA ASP A 22 -13.68 6.48 -2.00
C ASP A 22 -12.53 6.52 -0.98
N TRP A 23 -11.34 6.89 -1.42
CA TRP A 23 -10.17 6.91 -0.55
C TRP A 23 -10.19 8.14 0.35
N PRO A 24 -10.03 7.97 1.68
CA PRO A 24 -10.05 9.11 2.58
C PRO A 24 -8.81 9.98 2.37
N GLN A 25 -8.95 11.28 2.63
CA GLN A 25 -7.83 12.23 2.59
C GLN A 25 -6.70 11.86 3.57
N THR A 26 -7.05 11.14 4.65
CA THR A 26 -6.09 10.58 5.59
C THR A 26 -6.29 9.08 5.70
N MET A 27 -5.28 8.32 5.32
CA MET A 27 -5.21 6.88 5.52
C MET A 27 -4.47 6.57 6.81
N GLN A 28 -4.96 5.59 7.56
CA GLN A 28 -4.34 5.15 8.80
C GLN A 28 -3.83 3.73 8.63
N ILE A 29 -2.64 3.49 9.16
CA ILE A 29 -2.05 2.16 9.19
C ILE A 29 -2.66 1.44 10.39
N VAL A 30 -3.52 0.47 10.11
CA VAL A 30 -4.25 -0.27 11.15
C VAL A 30 -3.42 -1.41 11.72
N ARG A 31 -2.50 -1.98 10.93
CA ARG A 31 -1.59 -3.03 11.39
C ARG A 31 -0.35 -3.14 10.50
N LEU A 32 0.70 -3.75 11.04
CA LEU A 32 1.89 -4.15 10.29
C LEU A 32 1.93 -5.67 10.20
N ILE A 33 2.18 -6.22 9.01
CA ILE A 33 2.28 -7.67 8.77
C ILE A 33 3.58 -7.98 8.02
N SER A 34 4.00 -9.25 7.96
CA SER A 34 5.18 -9.63 7.15
C SER A 34 4.91 -9.44 5.64
N GLN A 35 5.94 -9.04 4.89
CA GLN A 35 5.94 -9.02 3.42
C GLN A 35 5.71 -10.39 2.80
N ASP A 36 5.96 -11.48 3.53
CA ASP A 36 5.67 -12.84 3.07
C ASP A 36 4.20 -13.01 2.65
N HIS A 37 3.28 -12.25 3.25
CA HIS A 37 1.89 -12.25 2.86
C HIS A 37 1.66 -11.69 1.44
N MET A 38 2.46 -10.73 0.96
CA MET A 38 2.32 -10.22 -0.42
C MET A 38 2.81 -11.21 -1.47
N ASN A 39 3.84 -12.00 -1.17
CA ASN A 39 4.42 -12.95 -2.12
C ASN A 39 3.61 -14.26 -2.25
N ASN A 40 2.52 -14.39 -1.48
CA ASN A 40 1.68 -15.56 -1.58
C ASN A 40 0.90 -15.53 -2.90
N LYS A 41 1.15 -16.52 -3.77
CA LYS A 41 0.47 -16.70 -5.07
C LYS A 41 -1.05 -16.75 -4.96
N GLN A 42 -1.60 -17.00 -3.77
CA GLN A 42 -3.04 -16.99 -3.52
C GLN A 42 -3.71 -15.62 -3.77
N TYR A 43 -2.95 -14.52 -3.77
CA TYR A 43 -3.46 -13.17 -4.02
C TYR A 43 -3.28 -12.71 -5.48
N ASN A 44 -2.60 -13.51 -6.30
CA ASN A 44 -2.37 -13.19 -7.71
C ASN A 44 -3.71 -13.23 -8.47
N GLY A 45 -4.16 -12.07 -8.96
CA GLY A 45 -5.43 -11.90 -9.68
C GLY A 45 -6.66 -11.61 -8.81
N LYS A 46 -6.52 -11.59 -7.47
CA LYS A 46 -7.59 -11.18 -6.54
C LYS A 46 -7.45 -9.74 -6.05
N ALA A 47 -6.29 -9.15 -6.26
CA ALA A 47 -5.96 -7.80 -5.85
C ALA A 47 -5.44 -6.99 -7.03
N ASP A 48 -5.77 -5.71 -7.04
CA ASP A 48 -5.19 -4.74 -7.96
C ASP A 48 -3.82 -4.29 -7.44
N PHE A 49 -2.86 -4.20 -8.35
CA PHE A 49 -1.52 -3.73 -8.03
C PHE A 49 -1.40 -2.24 -8.30
N LEU A 50 -0.90 -1.53 -7.31
CA LEU A 50 -0.63 -0.10 -7.34
C LEU A 50 0.84 0.13 -7.05
N VAL A 51 1.42 1.14 -7.69
CA VAL A 51 2.78 1.57 -7.37
C VAL A 51 2.68 2.91 -6.69
N PHE A 52 3.30 3.05 -5.54
CA PHE A 52 3.40 4.32 -4.84
C PHE A 52 4.83 4.83 -4.88
N ARG A 53 5.00 6.13 -5.01
CA ARG A 53 6.26 6.81 -4.83
C ARG A 53 6.19 7.63 -3.57
N THR A 54 7.19 7.49 -2.70
CA THR A 54 7.28 8.37 -1.54
C THR A 54 7.78 9.74 -1.98
N LEU A 55 7.07 10.80 -1.56
CA LEU A 55 7.49 12.18 -1.82
C LEU A 55 8.32 12.74 -0.66
N ASN A 56 8.31 12.07 0.49
CA ASN A 56 9.15 12.38 1.63
C ASN A 56 9.97 11.16 2.08
N HIS A 57 11.18 11.40 2.55
CA HIS A 57 11.96 10.37 3.24
C HIS A 57 11.46 10.26 4.67
N HIS A 58 10.93 9.09 5.02
CA HIS A 58 10.38 8.83 6.33
C HIS A 58 11.03 7.58 6.91
N GLY A 59 11.60 7.66 8.12
CA GLY A 59 12.27 6.53 8.77
C GLY A 59 11.37 5.30 8.98
N PHE A 60 10.05 5.50 8.98
CA PHE A 60 9.07 4.42 8.95
C PHE A 60 9.24 3.49 7.73
N LEU A 61 9.50 4.05 6.54
CA LEU A 61 9.71 3.23 5.34
C LEU A 61 10.99 2.40 5.45
N ALA A 62 12.06 2.98 6.02
CA ALA A 62 13.28 2.25 6.30
C ALA A 62 13.02 1.09 7.28
N GLN A 63 12.22 1.31 8.33
CA GLN A 63 11.82 0.24 9.25
C GLN A 63 10.99 -0.86 8.59
N LEU A 64 10.04 -0.48 7.70
CA LEU A 64 9.28 -1.46 6.94
C LEU A 64 10.18 -2.31 6.05
N GLN A 65 11.16 -1.69 5.38
CA GLN A 65 12.10 -2.41 4.51
C GLN A 65 13.04 -3.32 5.33
N GLU A 66 13.63 -2.80 6.40
CA GLU A 66 14.58 -3.53 7.25
C GLU A 66 13.92 -4.75 7.91
N LYS A 67 12.70 -4.58 8.41
CA LYS A 67 11.93 -5.65 9.05
C LYS A 67 11.10 -6.48 8.09
N LYS A 68 11.18 -6.20 6.78
CA LYS A 68 10.35 -6.82 5.73
C LYS A 68 8.86 -6.82 6.10
N LEU A 69 8.37 -5.67 6.55
CA LEU A 69 6.98 -5.45 6.93
C LEU A 69 6.20 -4.75 5.82
N CYS A 70 4.90 -5.04 5.81
CA CYS A 70 3.86 -4.34 5.06
C CYS A 70 2.99 -3.57 6.03
N ALA A 71 2.67 -2.33 5.68
CA ALA A 71 1.61 -1.58 6.32
C ALA A 71 0.25 -1.99 5.74
N VAL A 72 -0.70 -2.27 6.61
CA VAL A 72 -2.09 -2.53 6.22
C VAL A 72 -2.88 -1.28 6.50
N ILE A 73 -3.54 -0.78 5.46
CA ILE A 73 -4.38 0.40 5.48
C ILE A 73 -5.79 -0.07 5.18
N GLN A 74 -6.70 0.19 6.12
CA GLN A 74 -8.11 -0.13 5.92
C GLN A 74 -8.79 1.05 5.24
N LEU A 75 -9.42 0.78 4.10
CA LEU A 75 -10.21 1.75 3.36
C LEU A 75 -11.70 1.41 3.55
N PRO A 76 -12.62 2.35 3.29
CA PRO A 76 -14.05 2.12 3.52
C PRO A 76 -14.62 0.90 2.78
N SER A 77 -14.13 0.61 1.57
CA SER A 77 -14.64 -0.48 0.74
C SER A 77 -13.57 -1.50 0.34
N GLN A 78 -12.33 -1.31 0.81
CA GLN A 78 -11.15 -2.03 0.32
C GLN A 78 -10.09 -2.15 1.41
N THR A 79 -9.10 -3.01 1.20
CA THR A 79 -7.91 -3.07 2.06
C THR A 79 -6.67 -2.87 1.21
N LEU A 80 -5.83 -1.90 1.57
CA LEU A 80 -4.57 -1.63 0.90
C LEU A 80 -3.42 -2.16 1.74
N LEU A 81 -2.69 -3.14 1.22
CA LEU A 81 -1.39 -3.52 1.74
C LEU A 81 -0.32 -2.69 1.06
N LEU A 82 0.58 -2.08 1.81
CA LEU A 82 1.65 -1.23 1.31
C LEU A 82 3.00 -1.77 1.78
N SER A 83 3.88 -2.06 0.85
CA SER A 83 5.21 -2.62 1.08
C SER A 83 6.28 -1.77 0.41
N VAL A 84 7.44 -1.62 1.05
CA VAL A 84 8.58 -0.95 0.41
C VAL A 84 9.22 -1.90 -0.58
N SER A 85 9.38 -1.43 -1.82
CA SER A 85 10.08 -2.17 -2.86
C SER A 85 11.59 -1.96 -2.72
N ASP A 86 12.37 -2.92 -3.21
CA ASP A 86 13.82 -2.80 -3.35
C ASP A 86 14.25 -1.62 -4.26
N LYS A 87 13.33 -1.17 -5.14
CA LYS A 87 13.55 0.02 -5.97
C LYS A 87 13.44 1.29 -5.12
N ALA A 88 14.52 2.07 -5.09
CA ALA A 88 14.65 3.31 -4.34
C ALA A 88 13.39 4.21 -4.40
N GLY A 89 12.78 4.44 -3.24
CA GLY A 89 11.63 5.34 -3.08
C GLY A 89 10.32 4.85 -3.70
N ARG A 90 10.24 3.59 -4.13
CA ARG A 90 9.00 2.97 -4.62
C ARG A 90 8.43 2.01 -3.59
N LEU A 91 7.12 2.01 -3.50
CA LEU A 91 6.35 1.11 -2.67
C LEU A 91 5.36 0.38 -3.57
N ILE A 92 5.12 -0.89 -3.27
CA ILE A 92 4.10 -1.69 -3.91
C ILE A 92 2.87 -1.69 -3.03
N GLY A 93 1.75 -1.34 -3.62
CA GLY A 93 0.42 -1.46 -3.03
C GLY A 93 -0.31 -2.66 -3.62
N MET A 94 -0.86 -3.52 -2.78
CA MET A 94 -1.84 -4.51 -3.18
C MET A 94 -3.19 -4.11 -2.61
N LEU A 95 -4.14 -3.86 -3.49
CA LEU A 95 -5.48 -3.42 -3.13
C LEU A 95 -6.45 -4.59 -3.25
N PHE A 96 -7.03 -4.96 -2.14
CA PHE A 96 -8.03 -6.02 -2.05
C PHE A 96 -9.42 -5.39 -2.07
N PRO A 97 -10.34 -5.90 -2.92
CA PRO A 97 -11.75 -5.55 -2.78
C PRO A 97 -12.21 -5.98 -1.39
N GLY A 98 -12.94 -5.11 -0.69
CA GLY A 98 -13.57 -5.49 0.57
C GLY A 98 -14.61 -6.57 0.30
N GLU A 99 -14.63 -7.60 1.14
CA GLU A 99 -15.77 -8.52 1.19
C GLU A 99 -16.96 -7.71 1.69
N LYS A 100 -17.97 -7.58 0.84
CA LYS A 100 -19.20 -6.86 1.16
C LYS A 100 -20.13 -7.76 1.96
#